data_AF-A0A239EL90-F1
#
_entry.id   AF-A0A239EL90-F1
#
_cell.length_a   1.000
_cell.length_b   1.000
_cell.length_c   1.000
_cell.angle_alpha   90.00
_cell.angle_beta   90.00
_cell.angle_gamma   90.00
#
_symmetry.space_group_name_H-M   'P 1'
#
loop_
_entity.id
_entity.type
_entity.pdbx_description
1 polymer ?
#
loop_
_entity_poly.entity_id
_entity_poly.type
_entity_poly.pdbx_seq_one_letter_code
_entity_poly.pdbx_strand_id
1 'polypeptide(L)'
;MKMTDEQLIALIEGEPNEELEAQLASDSNLKKRYDELKEVVEAMSTSGDVEVPFHVQAGVLSAIEKEKNKVSGNQSWLQIAAAVALLIIGFGAGKFSGTDSSNELMALKDEVQSLKEVTLTSTLQRYSASERIMAVNQIEEKGTVNKQLVSTLISTLNSDESPNVRYAALQALQKFINNEDVRAELVKSLEAQNDPLIQISMITILVEAEERSVIAPLKDIIEKEETTPEVKQQAEIAIQVLT
;
A
#
# COMPACT_ATOMS: atom_id res chain seq x y z
N MET A 1 -25.16 20.96 -10.73
CA MET A 1 -24.15 19.89 -10.85
C MET A 1 -22.85 20.46 -10.29
N LYS A 2 -22.16 19.78 -9.36
CA LYS A 2 -20.86 20.29 -8.88
C LYS A 2 -19.83 20.02 -9.97
N MET A 3 -19.29 21.09 -10.55
CA MET A 3 -18.28 21.03 -11.59
C MET A 3 -16.93 20.57 -11.00
N THR A 4 -16.18 19.73 -11.71
CA THR A 4 -14.89 19.19 -11.21
C THR A 4 -13.71 20.05 -11.67
N ASP A 5 -12.62 20.03 -10.91
CA ASP A 5 -11.39 20.79 -11.25
C ASP A 5 -10.79 20.32 -12.59
N GLU A 6 -11.01 19.05 -12.95
CA GLU A 6 -10.64 18.47 -14.25
C GLU A 6 -11.34 19.15 -15.44
N GLN A 7 -12.62 19.51 -15.28
CA GLN A 7 -13.37 20.22 -16.31
C GLN A 7 -12.90 21.68 -16.49
N LEU A 8 -12.43 22.32 -15.42
CA LEU A 8 -11.86 23.66 -15.49
C LEU A 8 -10.47 23.66 -16.14
N ILE A 9 -9.65 22.64 -15.87
CA ILE A 9 -8.33 22.46 -16.49
C ILE A 9 -8.47 22.21 -17.99
N ALA A 10 -9.39 21.32 -18.41
CA ALA A 10 -9.67 21.08 -19.82
C ALA A 10 -10.05 22.36 -20.59
N LEU A 11 -10.86 23.23 -19.96
CA LEU A 11 -11.21 24.54 -20.53
C LEU A 11 -9.99 25.48 -20.64
N ILE A 12 -9.08 25.47 -19.65
CA ILE A 12 -7.84 26.27 -19.67
C ILE A 12 -6.89 25.77 -20.77
N GLU A 13 -6.84 24.46 -21.02
CA GLU A 13 -6.04 23.82 -22.07
C GLU A 13 -6.65 23.99 -23.49
N GLY A 14 -7.82 24.62 -23.59
CA GLY A 14 -8.44 25.01 -24.85
C GLY A 14 -9.53 24.07 -25.35
N GLU A 15 -10.04 23.15 -24.52
CA GLU A 15 -11.22 22.36 -24.86
C GLU A 15 -12.50 23.21 -24.70
N PRO A 16 -13.29 23.41 -25.77
CA PRO A 16 -14.44 24.31 -25.74
C PRO A 16 -15.59 23.72 -24.91
N ASN A 17 -16.15 24.52 -24.01
CA ASN A 17 -17.35 24.15 -23.26
C ASN A 17 -18.24 25.36 -22.98
N GLU A 18 -19.26 25.53 -23.82
CA GLU A 18 -20.20 26.67 -23.78
C GLU A 18 -20.99 26.75 -22.47
N GLU A 19 -21.29 25.61 -21.84
CA GLU A 19 -22.04 25.54 -20.58
C GLU A 19 -21.18 25.98 -19.38
N LEU A 20 -19.88 25.64 -19.40
CA LEU A 20 -18.89 26.11 -18.42
C LEU A 20 -18.65 27.62 -18.55
N GLU A 21 -18.47 28.13 -19.77
CA GLU A 21 -18.25 29.56 -20.02
C GLU A 21 -19.44 30.42 -19.58
N ALA A 22 -20.67 29.95 -19.83
CA ALA A 22 -21.87 30.62 -19.36
C ALA A 22 -21.98 30.66 -17.82
N GLN A 23 -21.56 29.59 -17.13
CA GLN A 23 -21.58 29.51 -15.67
C GLN A 23 -20.48 30.36 -15.02
N LEU A 24 -19.28 30.41 -15.61
CA LEU A 24 -18.18 31.29 -15.21
C LEU A 24 -18.57 32.78 -15.19
N ALA A 25 -19.50 33.20 -16.06
CA ALA A 25 -20.02 34.56 -16.08
C ALA A 25 -21.01 34.85 -14.92
N SER A 26 -21.61 33.81 -14.33
CA SER A 26 -22.66 33.94 -13.32
C SER A 26 -22.17 33.65 -11.88
N ASP A 27 -21.14 32.83 -11.71
CA ASP A 27 -20.64 32.38 -10.41
C ASP A 27 -19.24 32.95 -10.10
N SER A 28 -19.21 33.89 -9.14
CA SER A 28 -17.98 34.55 -8.67
C SER A 28 -16.97 33.58 -8.03
N ASN A 29 -17.43 32.53 -7.34
CA ASN A 29 -16.54 31.56 -6.72
C ASN A 29 -15.93 30.62 -7.75
N LEU A 30 -16.72 30.21 -8.75
CA LEU A 30 -16.23 29.39 -9.87
C LEU A 30 -15.20 30.15 -10.69
N LYS A 31 -15.44 31.44 -10.95
CA LYS A 31 -14.49 32.32 -11.63
C LYS A 31 -13.17 32.45 -10.87
N LYS A 32 -13.24 32.63 -9.54
CA LYS A 32 -12.04 32.71 -8.70
C LYS A 32 -11.20 31.41 -8.78
N ARG A 33 -11.85 30.25 -8.69
CA ARG A 33 -11.18 28.95 -8.84
C ARG A 33 -10.55 28.76 -10.22
N TYR A 34 -11.24 29.18 -11.26
CA TYR A 34 -10.71 29.16 -12.63
C TYR A 34 -9.47 30.04 -12.76
N ASP A 35 -9.51 31.26 -12.21
CA ASP A 35 -8.38 32.19 -12.24
C ASP A 35 -7.16 31.62 -11.48
N GLU A 36 -7.39 30.99 -10.30
CA GLU A 36 -6.34 30.31 -9.51
C GLU A 36 -5.71 29.13 -10.29
N LEU A 37 -6.52 28.28 -10.91
CA LEU A 37 -6.02 27.15 -11.71
C LEU A 37 -5.27 27.61 -12.96
N LYS A 38 -5.77 28.67 -13.60
CA LYS A 38 -5.14 29.25 -14.79
C LYS A 38 -3.74 29.78 -14.47
N GLU A 39 -3.57 30.44 -13.32
CA GLU A 39 -2.26 30.91 -12.86
C GLU A 39 -1.27 29.73 -12.67
N VAL A 40 -1.73 28.61 -12.09
CA VAL A 40 -0.91 27.41 -11.90
C VAL A 40 -0.54 26.76 -13.24
N VAL A 41 -1.49 26.59 -14.15
CA VAL A 41 -1.25 25.99 -15.47
C VAL A 41 -0.32 26.87 -16.32
N GLU A 42 -0.48 28.20 -16.26
CA GLU A 42 0.43 29.14 -16.91
C GLU A 42 1.84 29.10 -16.27
N ALA A 43 1.94 28.98 -14.94
CA ALA A 43 3.22 28.82 -14.25
C ALA A 43 3.92 27.49 -14.63
N MET A 44 3.16 26.41 -14.80
CA MET A 44 3.68 25.12 -15.26
C MET A 44 4.07 25.13 -16.75
N SER A 45 3.36 25.91 -17.57
CA SER A 45 3.67 26.05 -18.99
C SER A 45 4.87 26.98 -19.26
N THR A 46 5.17 27.88 -18.31
CA THR A 46 6.31 28.80 -18.38
C THR A 46 7.56 28.25 -17.71
N SER A 47 7.45 27.26 -16.82
CA SER A 47 8.57 26.39 -16.48
C SER A 47 8.91 25.53 -17.68
N GLY A 48 9.91 25.95 -18.46
CA GLY A 48 10.30 25.25 -19.68
C GLY A 48 10.53 23.76 -19.41
N ASP A 49 10.04 22.92 -20.34
CA ASP A 49 10.30 21.48 -20.33
C ASP A 49 11.77 21.23 -20.05
N VAL A 50 12.06 20.67 -18.88
CA VAL A 50 13.41 20.24 -18.54
C VAL A 50 13.71 19.07 -19.45
N GLU A 51 14.48 19.33 -20.51
CA GLU A 51 14.89 18.32 -21.47
C GLU A 51 15.54 17.17 -20.70
N VAL A 52 14.89 15.99 -20.75
CA VAL A 52 15.26 14.86 -19.91
C VAL A 52 16.73 14.52 -20.20
N PRO A 53 17.64 14.58 -19.20
CA PRO A 53 19.05 14.38 -19.43
C PRO A 53 19.34 13.05 -20.13
N PHE A 54 20.28 13.05 -21.08
CA PHE A 54 20.62 11.89 -21.91
C PHE A 54 20.86 10.60 -21.09
N HIS A 55 21.44 10.70 -19.90
CA HIS A 55 21.70 9.55 -19.02
C HIS A 55 20.42 8.91 -18.47
N VAL A 56 19.34 9.68 -18.27
CA VAL A 56 18.04 9.17 -17.83
C VAL A 56 17.36 8.45 -18.98
N GLN A 57 17.38 9.03 -20.18
CA GLN A 57 16.84 8.37 -21.38
C GLN A 57 17.59 7.07 -21.69
N ALA A 58 18.93 7.09 -21.63
CA ALA A 58 19.76 5.90 -21.81
C ALA A 58 19.54 4.84 -20.72
N GLY A 59 19.35 5.26 -19.46
CA GLY A 59 19.01 4.39 -18.34
C GLY A 59 17.67 3.69 -18.55
N VAL A 60 16.65 4.41 -19.01
CA VAL A 60 15.32 3.87 -19.30
C VAL A 60 15.36 2.91 -20.50
N LEU A 61 16.00 3.30 -21.60
CA LEU A 61 16.14 2.45 -22.79
C LEU A 61 16.88 1.14 -22.46
N SER A 62 17.96 1.21 -21.67
CA SER A 62 18.71 0.04 -21.25
C SER A 62 17.93 -0.87 -20.28
N ALA A 63 17.07 -0.30 -19.43
CA ALA A 63 16.16 -1.06 -18.57
C ALA A 63 15.11 -1.81 -19.40
N ILE A 64 14.49 -1.15 -20.39
CA ILE A 64 13.51 -1.75 -21.30
C ILE A 64 14.13 -2.88 -22.12
N GLU A 65 15.35 -2.68 -22.65
CA GLU A 65 16.09 -3.71 -23.40
C GLU A 65 16.39 -4.94 -22.53
N LYS A 66 16.76 -4.72 -21.27
CA LYS A 66 17.06 -5.79 -20.30
C LYS A 66 15.81 -6.60 -19.93
N GLU A 67 14.65 -5.96 -19.90
CA GLU A 67 13.38 -6.62 -19.60
C GLU A 67 12.85 -7.42 -20.80
N LYS A 68 12.98 -6.86 -22.02
CA LYS A 68 12.61 -7.53 -23.28
C LYS A 68 13.43 -8.81 -23.52
N ASN A 69 14.73 -8.79 -23.18
CA ASN A 69 15.61 -9.95 -23.33
C ASN A 69 15.43 -11.01 -22.23
N LYS A 70 14.66 -10.75 -21.17
CA LYS A 70 14.35 -11.75 -20.14
C LYS A 70 13.23 -12.72 -20.56
N VAL A 71 12.51 -12.45 -21.65
CA VAL A 71 11.37 -13.25 -22.13
C VAL A 71 11.62 -13.95 -23.47
N SER A 72 12.80 -13.78 -24.10
CA SER A 72 13.09 -14.40 -25.40
C SER A 72 14.38 -15.21 -25.39
N GLY A 73 14.26 -16.52 -25.18
CA GLY A 73 15.36 -17.47 -25.37
C GLY A 73 14.90 -18.90 -25.21
N ASN A 74 14.51 -19.54 -26.32
CA ASN A 74 14.04 -20.93 -26.42
C ASN A 74 15.15 -21.97 -26.15
N GLN A 75 15.78 -21.91 -24.97
CA GLN A 75 16.89 -22.77 -24.55
C GLN A 75 16.67 -23.39 -23.15
N SER A 76 15.54 -23.11 -22.49
CA SER A 76 15.22 -23.63 -21.15
C SER A 76 14.71 -25.08 -21.15
N TRP A 77 14.14 -25.59 -22.24
CA TRP A 77 13.59 -26.97 -22.24
C TRP A 77 14.68 -28.05 -22.25
N LEU A 78 15.84 -27.79 -22.86
CA LEU A 78 16.99 -28.71 -22.83
C LEU A 78 17.66 -28.76 -21.46
N GLN A 79 17.70 -27.64 -20.73
CA GLN A 79 18.21 -27.60 -19.35
C GLN A 79 17.25 -28.30 -18.38
N ILE A 80 15.94 -28.12 -18.57
CA ILE A 80 14.91 -28.82 -17.78
C ILE A 80 14.96 -30.33 -18.06
N ALA A 81 15.10 -30.74 -19.33
CA ALA A 81 15.22 -32.16 -19.70
C ALA A 81 16.50 -32.79 -19.13
N ALA A 82 17.64 -32.09 -19.19
CA ALA A 82 18.90 -32.55 -18.60
C ALA A 82 18.80 -32.65 -17.07
N ALA A 83 18.15 -31.69 -16.41
CA ALA A 83 17.92 -31.71 -14.97
C ALA A 83 17.04 -32.89 -14.55
N VAL A 84 15.94 -33.16 -15.27
CA VAL A 84 15.06 -34.31 -15.02
C VAL A 84 15.79 -35.63 -15.28
N ALA A 85 16.58 -35.73 -16.36
CA ALA A 85 17.37 -36.91 -16.65
C ALA A 85 18.43 -37.18 -15.56
N LEU A 86 19.14 -36.15 -15.09
CA LEU A 86 20.08 -36.25 -13.97
C LEU A 86 19.37 -36.64 -12.67
N LEU A 87 18.15 -36.17 -12.44
CA LEU A 87 17.35 -36.55 -11.27
C LEU A 87 16.99 -38.04 -11.30
N ILE A 88 16.60 -38.57 -12.45
CA ILE A 88 16.26 -40.00 -12.61
C ILE A 88 17.52 -40.88 -12.45
N ILE A 89 18.63 -40.47 -13.06
CA ILE A 89 19.91 -41.20 -12.97
C ILE A 89 20.46 -41.14 -11.53
N GLY A 90 20.43 -39.96 -10.90
CA GLY A 90 20.89 -39.75 -9.53
C GLY A 90 20.02 -40.50 -8.51
N PHE A 91 18.70 -40.52 -8.69
CA PHE A 91 17.78 -41.28 -7.83
C PHE A 91 17.97 -42.80 -7.98
N GLY A 92 18.23 -43.27 -9.21
CA GLY A 92 18.55 -44.68 -9.47
C GLY A 92 19.88 -45.13 -8.87
N ALA A 93 20.93 -44.32 -9.02
CA ALA A 93 22.25 -44.61 -8.47
C ALA A 93 22.30 -44.46 -6.94
N GLY A 94 21.58 -43.48 -6.38
CA GLY A 94 21.51 -43.23 -4.94
C GLY A 94 20.86 -44.35 -4.14
N LYS A 95 20.01 -45.18 -4.77
CA LYS A 95 19.42 -46.34 -4.09
C LYS A 95 20.37 -47.54 -3.95
N PHE A 96 21.57 -47.51 -4.56
CA PHE A 96 22.52 -48.63 -4.55
C PHE A 96 23.84 -48.37 -3.79
N SER A 97 24.13 -47.13 -3.40
CA SER A 97 25.31 -46.79 -2.59
C SER A 97 24.90 -46.11 -1.29
N GLY A 98 24.48 -46.90 -0.31
CA GLY A 98 24.46 -46.45 1.07
C GLY A 98 25.86 -46.55 1.66
N THR A 99 26.52 -45.41 1.85
CA THR A 99 27.67 -45.28 2.77
C THR A 99 27.66 -43.90 3.43
N ASP A 100 27.82 -43.91 4.75
CA ASP A 100 27.75 -42.80 5.69
C ASP A 100 28.72 -41.63 5.42
N SER A 101 28.19 -40.40 5.44
CA SER A 101 28.96 -39.15 5.58
C SER A 101 28.20 -38.17 6.48
N SER A 102 28.22 -38.42 7.79
CA SER A 102 27.52 -37.61 8.80
C SER A 102 28.27 -36.33 9.24
N ASN A 103 29.51 -36.10 8.80
CA ASN A 103 30.32 -34.96 9.26
C ASN A 103 30.35 -33.74 8.33
N GLU A 104 30.01 -33.88 7.04
CA GLU A 104 29.86 -32.72 6.13
C GLU A 104 28.45 -32.10 6.19
N LEU A 105 27.47 -32.82 6.72
CA LEU A 105 26.08 -32.36 6.81
C LEU A 105 25.87 -31.26 7.85
N MET A 106 26.73 -31.15 8.88
CA MET A 106 26.57 -30.17 9.95
C MET A 106 27.08 -28.78 9.55
N ALA A 107 28.21 -28.68 8.84
CA ALA A 107 28.73 -27.40 8.34
C ALA A 107 27.85 -26.81 7.23
N LEU A 108 27.29 -27.66 6.36
CA LEU A 108 26.38 -27.22 5.31
C LEU A 108 25.01 -26.78 5.85
N LYS A 109 24.58 -27.30 7.02
CA LYS A 109 23.31 -26.92 7.66
C LYS A 109 23.35 -25.50 8.22
N ASP A 110 24.45 -25.11 8.83
CA ASP A 110 24.65 -23.76 9.38
C ASP A 110 24.78 -22.71 8.26
N GLU A 111 25.47 -23.05 7.16
CA GLU A 111 25.59 -22.18 5.99
C GLU A 111 24.26 -22.07 5.22
N VAL A 112 23.49 -23.16 5.11
CA VAL A 112 22.13 -23.10 4.52
C VAL A 112 21.15 -22.36 5.44
N GLN A 113 21.25 -22.47 6.77
CA GLN A 113 20.39 -21.70 7.68
C GLN A 113 20.67 -20.21 7.62
N SER A 114 21.95 -19.80 7.64
CA SER A 114 22.34 -18.40 7.51
C SER A 114 22.00 -17.81 6.13
N LEU A 115 22.18 -18.58 5.05
CA LEU A 115 21.71 -18.17 3.72
C LEU A 115 20.18 -18.07 3.65
N LYS A 116 19.45 -18.96 4.34
CA LYS A 116 17.99 -18.92 4.40
C LYS A 116 17.49 -17.72 5.21
N GLU A 117 18.15 -17.35 6.30
CA GLU A 117 17.83 -16.14 7.07
C GLU A 117 18.15 -14.86 6.29
N VAL A 118 19.30 -14.77 5.63
CA VAL A 118 19.67 -13.61 4.80
C VAL A 118 18.74 -13.48 3.57
N THR A 119 18.36 -14.59 2.95
CA THR A 119 17.42 -14.58 1.81
C THR A 119 15.97 -14.36 2.23
N LEU A 120 15.53 -14.84 3.40
CA LEU A 120 14.20 -14.55 3.95
C LEU A 120 14.09 -13.10 4.41
N THR A 121 15.11 -12.56 5.08
CA THR A 121 15.14 -11.16 5.52
C THR A 121 15.13 -10.22 4.31
N SER A 122 15.96 -10.51 3.29
CA SER A 122 15.95 -9.73 2.04
C SER A 122 14.69 -9.90 1.21
N THR A 123 13.95 -11.01 1.34
CA THR A 123 12.66 -11.23 0.65
C THR A 123 11.47 -10.62 1.39
N LEU A 124 11.49 -10.57 2.73
CA LEU A 124 10.53 -9.79 3.50
C LEU A 124 10.72 -8.28 3.24
N GLN A 125 11.96 -7.84 3.00
CA GLN A 125 12.30 -6.50 2.51
C GLN A 125 12.01 -6.27 1.01
N ARG A 126 11.61 -7.28 0.22
CA ARG A 126 11.54 -7.13 -1.25
C ARG A 126 10.36 -6.29 -1.74
N TYR A 127 9.23 -6.30 -1.05
CA TYR A 127 8.14 -5.40 -1.41
C TYR A 127 8.39 -4.06 -0.75
N SER A 128 8.65 -3.04 -1.54
CA SER A 128 8.67 -1.65 -1.09
C SER A 128 7.33 -1.27 -0.44
N ALA A 129 7.34 -0.24 0.42
CA ALA A 129 6.11 0.29 0.99
C ALA A 129 5.07 0.64 -0.10
N SER A 130 5.54 1.12 -1.26
CA SER A 130 4.69 1.42 -2.43
C SER A 130 3.99 0.17 -2.98
N GLU A 131 4.72 -0.93 -3.18
CA GLU A 131 4.13 -2.20 -3.66
C GLU A 131 3.12 -2.77 -2.67
N ARG A 132 3.39 -2.66 -1.36
CA ARG A 132 2.43 -3.07 -0.33
C ARG A 132 1.18 -2.20 -0.31
N ILE A 133 1.32 -0.87 -0.44
CA ILE A 133 0.18 0.07 -0.56
C ILE A 133 -0.66 -0.27 -1.79
N MET A 134 -0.03 -0.51 -2.94
CA MET A 134 -0.74 -0.87 -4.16
C MET A 134 -1.54 -2.17 -3.99
N ALA A 135 -0.97 -3.19 -3.37
CA ALA A 135 -1.67 -4.45 -3.08
C ALA A 135 -2.88 -4.25 -2.16
N VAL A 136 -2.75 -3.40 -1.14
CA VAL A 136 -3.84 -3.08 -0.21
C VAL A 136 -4.96 -2.28 -0.89
N ASN A 137 -4.62 -1.31 -1.74
CA ASN A 137 -5.60 -0.48 -2.44
C ASN A 137 -6.42 -1.26 -3.47
N GLN A 138 -5.89 -2.35 -4.02
CA GLN A 138 -6.59 -3.25 -4.95
C GLN A 138 -7.67 -4.11 -4.29
N ILE A 139 -7.81 -4.05 -2.97
CA ILE A 139 -8.84 -4.80 -2.25
C ILE A 139 -10.21 -4.17 -2.56
N GLU A 140 -10.98 -4.88 -3.37
CA GLU A 140 -12.35 -4.53 -3.76
C GLU A 140 -13.38 -5.07 -2.75
N GLU A 141 -14.44 -4.30 -2.53
CA GLU A 141 -15.61 -4.70 -1.74
C GLU A 141 -16.52 -5.61 -2.59
N LYS A 142 -16.14 -6.89 -2.78
CA LYS A 142 -16.99 -7.85 -3.50
C LYS A 142 -17.17 -9.14 -2.71
N GLY A 143 -18.42 -9.38 -2.28
CA GLY A 143 -18.89 -10.66 -1.74
C GLY A 143 -18.83 -10.79 -0.21
N THR A 144 -18.98 -12.03 0.27
CA THR A 144 -18.82 -12.39 1.69
C THR A 144 -17.43 -12.00 2.18
N VAL A 145 -17.39 -11.27 3.32
CA VAL A 145 -16.14 -10.85 3.98
C VAL A 145 -15.17 -12.04 4.08
N ASN A 146 -14.07 -11.98 3.33
CA ASN A 146 -13.04 -12.99 3.39
C ASN A 146 -12.31 -12.82 4.73
N LYS A 147 -12.62 -13.68 5.71
CA LYS A 147 -12.03 -13.63 7.05
C LYS A 147 -10.50 -13.66 7.03
N GLN A 148 -9.90 -14.38 6.08
CA GLN A 148 -8.46 -14.42 5.92
C GLN A 148 -7.92 -13.05 5.49
N LEU A 149 -8.58 -12.39 4.53
CA LEU A 149 -8.21 -11.06 4.08
C LEU A 149 -8.28 -10.02 5.20
N VAL A 150 -9.37 -10.00 5.96
CA VAL A 150 -9.52 -9.12 7.13
C VAL A 150 -8.40 -9.38 8.15
N SER A 151 -8.12 -10.65 8.47
CA SER A 151 -7.05 -10.98 9.42
C SER A 151 -5.67 -10.52 8.94
N THR A 152 -5.39 -10.61 7.64
CA THR A 152 -4.15 -10.10 7.04
C THR A 152 -4.08 -8.58 7.15
N LEU A 153 -5.16 -7.87 6.83
CA LEU A 153 -5.21 -6.42 6.95
C LEU A 153 -5.05 -5.94 8.41
N ILE A 154 -5.67 -6.61 9.37
CA ILE A 154 -5.49 -6.32 10.80
C ILE A 154 -4.03 -6.56 11.22
N SER A 155 -3.41 -7.65 10.75
CA SER A 155 -1.98 -7.88 10.99
C SER A 155 -1.13 -6.77 10.37
N THR A 156 -1.37 -6.39 9.11
CA THR A 156 -0.64 -5.30 8.44
C THR A 156 -0.81 -3.97 9.18
N LEU A 157 -2.02 -3.64 9.61
CA LEU A 157 -2.32 -2.46 10.42
C LEU A 157 -1.55 -2.43 11.73
N ASN A 158 -1.34 -3.57 12.39
CA ASN A 158 -0.71 -3.62 13.71
C ASN A 158 0.80 -3.82 13.68
N SER A 159 1.36 -4.37 12.59
CA SER A 159 2.76 -4.79 12.57
C SER A 159 3.59 -4.31 11.38
N ASP A 160 3.02 -3.64 10.36
CA ASP A 160 3.85 -3.12 9.26
C ASP A 160 4.77 -1.99 9.76
N GLU A 161 6.03 -2.06 9.37
CA GLU A 161 7.06 -1.09 9.75
C GLU A 161 6.72 0.32 9.25
N SER A 162 6.11 0.42 8.06
CA SER A 162 5.78 1.69 7.43
C SER A 162 4.42 2.22 7.90
N PRO A 163 4.36 3.42 8.50
CA PRO A 163 3.10 4.06 8.85
C PRO A 163 2.13 4.19 7.67
N ASN A 164 2.65 4.43 6.47
CA ASN A 164 1.85 4.58 5.26
C ASN A 164 1.18 3.27 4.84
N VAL A 165 1.85 2.13 5.04
CA VAL A 165 1.26 0.80 4.75
C VAL A 165 0.22 0.45 5.81
N ARG A 166 0.47 0.78 7.09
CA ARG A 166 -0.54 0.63 8.16
C ARG A 166 -1.78 1.49 7.87
N TYR A 167 -1.59 2.74 7.44
CA TYR A 167 -2.69 3.62 7.04
C TYR A 167 -3.47 3.08 5.84
N ALA A 168 -2.78 2.58 4.80
CA ALA A 168 -3.46 1.93 3.67
C ALA A 168 -4.28 0.72 4.14
N ALA A 169 -3.75 -0.09 5.07
CA ALA A 169 -4.49 -1.23 5.63
C ALA A 169 -5.75 -0.79 6.38
N LEU A 170 -5.68 0.31 7.14
CA LEU A 170 -6.84 0.92 7.79
C LEU A 170 -7.91 1.37 6.78
N GLN A 171 -7.50 2.03 5.68
CA GLN A 171 -8.41 2.46 4.61
C GLN A 171 -9.08 1.27 3.92
N ALA A 172 -8.36 0.16 3.72
CA ALA A 172 -8.95 -1.07 3.20
C ALA A 172 -9.93 -1.72 4.20
N LEU A 173 -9.62 -1.69 5.49
CA LEU A 173 -10.52 -2.20 6.55
C LEU A 173 -11.80 -1.39 6.68
N GLN A 174 -11.77 -0.08 6.41
CA GLN A 174 -12.97 0.78 6.41
C GLN A 174 -14.06 0.25 5.46
N LYS A 175 -13.67 -0.35 4.32
CA LYS A 175 -14.62 -0.96 3.37
C LYS A 175 -15.43 -2.11 3.99
N PHE A 176 -14.99 -2.66 5.13
CA PHE A 176 -15.64 -3.77 5.84
C PHE A 176 -16.20 -3.35 7.20
N ILE A 177 -16.34 -2.05 7.47
CA ILE A 177 -16.71 -1.52 8.81
C ILE A 177 -18.12 -1.95 9.29
N ASN A 178 -18.99 -2.34 8.36
CA ASN A 178 -20.31 -2.89 8.69
C ASN A 178 -20.23 -4.26 9.40
N ASN A 179 -19.08 -4.95 9.35
CA ASN A 179 -18.85 -6.19 10.07
C ASN A 179 -18.41 -5.91 11.52
N GLU A 180 -19.17 -6.42 12.49
CA GLU A 180 -18.90 -6.24 13.92
C GLU A 180 -17.53 -6.78 14.34
N ASP A 181 -17.09 -7.90 13.75
CA ASP A 181 -15.76 -8.48 14.02
C ASP A 181 -14.65 -7.49 13.62
N VAL A 182 -14.83 -6.77 12.51
CA VAL A 182 -13.85 -5.78 12.04
C VAL A 182 -13.81 -4.59 13.00
N ARG A 183 -14.96 -4.08 13.43
CA ARG A 183 -15.03 -2.98 14.39
C ARG A 183 -14.37 -3.37 15.72
N ALA A 184 -14.66 -4.56 16.23
CA ALA A 184 -14.06 -5.06 17.47
C ALA A 184 -12.53 -5.17 17.37
N GLU A 185 -11.98 -5.64 16.24
CA GLU A 185 -10.54 -5.69 16.03
C GLU A 185 -9.90 -4.30 15.87
N LEU A 186 -10.59 -3.35 15.23
CA LEU A 186 -10.13 -1.95 15.16
C LEU A 186 -10.11 -1.31 16.56
N VAL A 187 -11.14 -1.51 17.37
CA VAL A 187 -11.17 -1.02 18.77
C VAL A 187 -9.99 -1.55 19.57
N LYS A 188 -9.66 -2.84 19.46
CA LYS A 188 -8.47 -3.43 20.10
C LYS A 188 -7.17 -2.86 19.56
N SER A 189 -7.11 -2.59 18.26
CA SER A 189 -5.91 -2.09 17.59
C SER A 189 -5.60 -0.64 17.98
N LEU A 190 -6.62 0.14 18.33
CA LEU A 190 -6.52 1.59 18.59
C LEU A 190 -5.47 1.94 19.66
N GLU A 191 -5.41 1.19 20.77
CA GLU A 191 -4.46 1.41 21.85
C GLU A 191 -3.02 1.01 21.50
N ALA A 192 -2.86 0.10 20.54
CA ALA A 192 -1.55 -0.39 20.08
C ALA A 192 -0.90 0.56 19.05
N GLN A 193 -1.68 1.48 18.46
CA GLN A 193 -1.16 2.44 17.50
C GLN A 193 -0.46 3.60 18.21
N ASN A 194 0.75 3.91 17.75
CA ASN A 194 1.55 5.05 18.24
C ASN A 194 1.63 6.21 17.23
N ASP A 195 1.05 6.03 16.04
CA ASP A 195 1.06 7.04 14.99
C ASP A 195 -0.21 7.92 15.10
N PRO A 196 -0.07 9.24 15.34
CA PRO A 196 -1.22 10.13 15.52
C PRO A 196 -2.19 10.15 14.34
N LEU A 197 -1.69 10.04 13.10
CA LEU A 197 -2.52 10.05 11.90
C LEU A 197 -3.40 8.79 11.84
N ILE A 198 -2.81 7.63 12.17
CA ILE A 198 -3.53 6.35 12.20
C ILE A 198 -4.56 6.35 13.33
N GLN A 199 -4.19 6.84 14.52
CA GLN A 199 -5.11 6.95 15.66
C GLN A 199 -6.32 7.83 15.32
N ILE A 200 -6.09 9.05 14.84
CA ILE A 200 -7.17 9.98 14.46
C ILE A 200 -8.09 9.36 13.40
N SER A 201 -7.49 8.75 12.37
CA SER A 201 -8.27 8.14 11.29
C SER A 201 -9.10 6.96 11.77
N MET A 202 -8.55 6.13 12.65
CA MET A 202 -9.26 4.98 13.22
C MET A 202 -10.39 5.41 14.14
N ILE A 203 -10.19 6.46 14.95
CA ILE A 203 -11.24 7.07 15.77
C ILE A 203 -12.37 7.56 14.88
N THR A 204 -12.06 8.30 13.80
CA THR A 204 -13.08 8.79 12.85
C THR A 204 -13.89 7.65 12.24
N ILE A 205 -13.22 6.59 11.77
CA ILE A 205 -13.89 5.42 11.18
C ILE A 205 -14.83 4.74 12.18
N LEU A 206 -14.39 4.58 13.45
CA LEU A 206 -15.20 3.95 14.50
C LEU A 206 -16.39 4.80 14.91
N VAL A 207 -16.24 6.13 14.92
CA VAL A 207 -17.33 7.08 15.18
C VAL A 207 -18.36 7.08 14.05
N GLU A 208 -17.90 7.11 12.79
CA GLU A 208 -18.77 7.00 11.60
C GLU A 208 -19.59 5.71 11.59
N ALA A 209 -19.02 4.64 12.15
CA ALA A 209 -19.70 3.35 12.31
C ALA A 209 -20.55 3.24 13.59
N GLU A 210 -20.69 4.32 14.36
CA GLU A 210 -21.42 4.39 15.62
C GLU A 210 -20.97 3.34 16.67
N GLU A 211 -19.68 2.97 16.67
CA GLU A 211 -19.13 1.91 17.53
C GLU A 211 -18.91 2.39 18.97
N ARG A 212 -19.92 2.21 19.83
CA ARG A 212 -19.88 2.67 21.22
C ARG A 212 -18.84 1.97 22.09
N SER A 213 -18.37 0.77 21.74
CA SER A 213 -17.34 0.08 22.54
C SER A 213 -16.00 0.82 22.55
N VAL A 214 -15.76 1.75 21.62
CA VAL A 214 -14.55 2.58 21.58
C VAL A 214 -14.48 3.61 22.71
N ILE A 215 -15.59 3.94 23.38
CA ILE A 215 -15.64 5.01 24.39
C ILE A 215 -14.68 4.77 25.55
N ALA A 216 -14.51 3.51 26.00
CA ALA A 216 -13.57 3.20 27.07
C ALA A 216 -12.11 3.40 26.62
N PRO A 217 -11.64 2.80 25.50
CA PRO A 217 -10.32 3.11 24.92
C PRO A 217 -10.06 4.60 24.67
N LEU A 218 -11.07 5.37 24.25
CA LEU A 218 -10.92 6.83 24.05
C LEU A 218 -10.61 7.57 25.35
N LYS A 219 -11.20 7.15 26.48
CA LYS A 219 -10.87 7.74 27.79
C LYS A 219 -9.43 7.44 28.18
N ASP A 220 -8.99 6.22 27.97
CA ASP A 220 -7.61 5.81 28.26
C ASP A 220 -6.60 6.59 27.40
N ILE A 221 -6.93 6.86 26.13
CA ILE A 221 -6.14 7.72 25.23
C ILE A 221 -6.01 9.15 25.76
N ILE A 222 -7.10 9.74 26.30
CA ILE A 222 -7.11 11.11 26.84
C ILE A 222 -6.24 11.22 28.09
N GLU A 223 -6.29 10.21 28.96
CA GLU A 223 -5.55 10.19 30.23
C GLU A 223 -4.04 9.94 30.04
N LYS A 224 -3.64 9.23 28.98
CA LYS A 224 -2.23 8.91 28.71
C LYS A 224 -1.40 10.17 28.41
N GLU A 225 -0.31 10.37 29.15
CA GLU A 225 0.55 11.57 29.03
C GLU A 225 1.22 11.67 27.66
N GLU A 226 1.66 10.54 27.10
CA GLU A 226 2.37 10.44 25.82
C GLU A 226 1.47 10.66 24.58
N THR A 227 0.14 10.73 24.76
CA THR A 227 -0.78 10.99 23.65
C THR A 227 -0.69 12.45 23.21
N THR A 228 -0.56 12.69 21.89
CA THR A 228 -0.45 14.06 21.37
C THR A 228 -1.76 14.86 21.56
N PRO A 229 -1.69 16.21 21.67
CA PRO A 229 -2.88 17.04 21.87
C PRO A 229 -3.97 16.83 20.82
N GLU A 230 -3.59 16.59 19.56
CA GLU A 230 -4.52 16.41 18.44
C GLU A 230 -5.32 15.11 18.59
N VAL A 231 -4.67 14.03 19.04
CA VAL A 231 -5.33 12.74 19.28
C VAL A 231 -6.28 12.85 20.48
N LYS A 232 -5.87 13.55 21.55
CA LYS A 232 -6.75 13.81 22.70
C LYS A 232 -7.98 14.61 22.30
N GLN A 233 -7.80 15.68 21.54
CA GLN A 233 -8.91 16.49 21.04
C GLN A 233 -9.87 15.65 20.18
N GLN A 234 -9.35 14.81 19.28
CA GLN A 234 -10.19 13.93 18.47
C GLN A 234 -10.95 12.92 19.32
N ALA A 235 -10.32 12.35 20.35
CA ALA A 235 -10.97 11.43 21.28
C ALA A 235 -12.09 12.10 22.09
N GLU A 236 -11.89 13.34 22.55
CA GLU A 236 -12.92 14.12 23.24
C GLU A 236 -14.14 14.39 22.35
N ILE A 237 -13.90 14.79 21.10
CA ILE A 237 -14.96 15.00 20.10
C ILE A 237 -15.72 13.70 19.85
N ALA A 238 -14.98 12.59 19.66
CA ALA A 238 -15.57 11.29 19.42
C ALA A 238 -16.48 10.82 20.57
N ILE A 239 -16.07 11.01 21.83
CA ILE A 239 -16.92 10.69 22.98
C ILE A 239 -18.21 11.52 22.95
N GLN A 240 -18.14 12.82 22.67
CA GLN A 240 -19.33 13.69 22.61
C GLN A 240 -20.32 13.27 21.52
N VAL A 241 -19.83 12.77 20.38
CA VAL A 241 -20.67 12.30 19.27
C VAL A 241 -21.37 10.97 19.61
N LEU A 242 -20.72 10.10 20.37
CA LEU A 242 -21.22 8.75 20.67
C LEU A 242 -22.13 8.65 21.91
N THR A 243 -22.18 9.69 22.75
CA THR A 243 -23.06 9.80 23.92
C THR A 243 -24.36 10.53 23.62
#